data_AF-A0A7S1DY90-F1
#
_entry.id   AF-A0A7S1DY90-F1
#
_cell.length_a   1.000
_cell.length_b   1.000
_cell.length_c   1.000
_cell.angle_alpha   90.00
_cell.angle_beta   90.00
_cell.angle_gamma   90.00
#
_symmetry.space_group_name_H-M   'P 1'
#
loop_
_entity.id
_entity.type
_entity.pdbx_description
1 polymer ?
#
loop_
_entity_poly.entity_id
_entity_poly.type
_entity_poly.pdbx_seq_one_letter_code
_entity_poly.pdbx_strand_id
1 'polypeptide(L)'
;DVQGEQTQLQKQLLAQEVVKLRREVAELRASAPGVPLTVDDDPRISKAKLEIATLEAQKAEVIAQTNAQKALLAKEVKHLRSEIDVTRARAQAAEPPAIDSGDQGKEIVAALNRRREFEENFTRTLRDLRKELEMSSLKSISSKNQMRIGVRSMIQLSNERIERVMEEASQVPVEERLHIEALRLLIENSKLRKTLNDYAEGILHNTLSKVE
;
A
#
# COMPACT_ATOMS: atom_id res chain seq x y z
N ASP A 1 16.44 -36.23 68.12
CA ASP A 1 15.33 -35.30 67.87
C ASP A 1 15.65 -34.06 67.02
N VAL A 2 16.84 -33.94 66.42
CA VAL A 2 17.18 -32.78 65.55
C VAL A 2 16.48 -32.81 64.18
N GLN A 3 16.15 -34.01 63.67
CA GLN A 3 15.43 -34.16 62.39
C GLN A 3 13.94 -33.76 62.48
N GLY A 4 13.32 -33.87 63.66
CA GLY A 4 11.93 -33.47 63.88
C GLY A 4 11.77 -31.94 63.83
N GLU A 5 12.67 -31.21 64.46
CA GLU A 5 12.67 -29.75 64.49
C GLU A 5 12.94 -29.14 63.11
N GLN A 6 13.88 -29.69 62.33
CA GLN A 6 14.12 -29.25 60.95
C GLN A 6 12.89 -29.44 60.05
N THR A 7 12.20 -30.57 60.20
CA THR A 7 10.98 -30.85 59.42
C THR A 7 9.84 -29.91 59.82
N GLN A 8 9.75 -29.53 61.09
CA GLN A 8 8.74 -28.61 61.60
C GLN A 8 8.99 -27.17 61.12
N LEU A 9 10.25 -26.72 61.10
CA LEU A 9 10.66 -25.43 60.53
C LEU A 9 10.35 -25.35 59.03
N GLN A 10 10.65 -26.40 58.26
CA GLN A 10 10.32 -26.44 56.83
C GLN A 10 8.81 -26.35 56.59
N LYS A 11 7.99 -27.06 57.36
CA LYS A 11 6.52 -26.98 57.28
C LYS A 11 6.02 -25.57 57.60
N GLN A 12 6.62 -24.90 58.58
CA GLN A 12 6.23 -23.56 58.97
C GLN A 12 6.57 -22.51 57.90
N LEU A 13 7.74 -22.63 57.25
CA LEU A 13 8.13 -21.77 56.13
C LEU A 13 7.22 -21.99 54.92
N LEU A 14 6.91 -23.24 54.57
CA LEU A 14 6.00 -23.56 53.47
C LEU A 14 4.60 -23.01 53.72
N ALA A 15 4.11 -23.09 54.96
CA ALA A 15 2.81 -22.56 55.34
C ALA A 15 2.76 -21.02 55.20
N GLN A 16 3.84 -20.32 55.54
CA GLN A 16 3.93 -18.87 55.34
C GLN A 16 3.92 -18.50 53.86
N GLU A 17 4.63 -19.25 53.02
CA GLU A 17 4.69 -19.02 51.58
C GLU A 17 3.33 -19.26 50.91
N VAL A 18 2.61 -20.32 51.29
CA VAL A 18 1.24 -20.58 50.82
C VAL A 18 0.28 -19.45 51.19
N VAL A 19 0.39 -18.90 52.41
CA VAL A 19 -0.44 -17.77 52.83
C VAL A 19 -0.11 -16.51 52.01
N LYS A 20 1.18 -16.26 51.74
CA LYS A 20 1.62 -15.14 50.91
C LYS A 20 1.08 -15.26 49.48
N LEU A 21 1.24 -16.43 48.86
CA LEU A 21 0.73 -16.70 47.50
C LEU A 21 -0.79 -16.59 47.43
N ARG A 22 -1.51 -17.03 48.46
CA ARG A 22 -2.97 -16.87 48.52
C ARG A 22 -3.40 -15.40 48.58
N ARG A 23 -2.63 -14.54 49.28
CA ARG A 23 -2.88 -13.10 49.31
C ARG A 23 -2.59 -12.47 47.95
N GLU A 24 -1.47 -12.78 47.32
CA GLU A 24 -1.14 -12.28 45.98
C GLU A 24 -2.19 -12.70 44.94
N VAL A 25 -2.68 -13.94 44.98
CA VAL A 25 -3.76 -14.40 44.10
C VAL A 25 -5.08 -13.67 44.39
N ALA A 26 -5.39 -13.40 45.66
CA ALA A 26 -6.58 -12.64 46.03
C ALA A 26 -6.49 -11.18 45.57
N GLU A 27 -5.32 -10.56 45.68
CA GLU A 27 -5.04 -9.20 45.19
C GLU A 27 -5.10 -9.13 43.66
N LEU A 28 -4.53 -10.12 42.95
CA LEU A 28 -4.62 -10.22 41.50
C LEU A 28 -6.06 -10.44 41.01
N ARG A 29 -6.86 -11.21 41.76
CA ARG A 29 -8.30 -11.38 41.48
C ARG A 29 -9.11 -10.13 41.79
N ALA A 30 -8.74 -9.36 42.81
CA ALA A 30 -9.41 -8.11 43.17
C ALA A 30 -9.02 -6.94 42.24
N SER A 31 -7.81 -6.97 41.68
CA SER A 31 -7.29 -5.97 40.72
C SER A 31 -7.59 -6.31 39.27
N ALA A 32 -7.96 -7.55 38.95
CA ALA A 32 -8.52 -7.90 37.66
C ALA A 32 -9.95 -7.35 37.53
N PRO A 33 -10.26 -6.45 36.58
CA PRO A 33 -11.62 -6.04 36.33
C PRO A 33 -12.42 -7.29 35.91
N GLY A 34 -13.49 -7.59 36.64
CA GLY A 34 -14.32 -8.76 36.40
C GLY A 34 -14.79 -8.80 34.95
N VAL A 35 -14.26 -9.74 34.16
CA VAL A 35 -14.73 -10.01 32.80
C VAL A 35 -16.08 -10.73 32.93
N PRO A 36 -17.22 -10.11 32.57
CA PRO A 36 -18.49 -10.81 32.57
C PRO A 36 -18.47 -11.81 31.41
N LEU A 37 -18.76 -13.08 31.72
CA LEU A 37 -18.76 -14.22 30.80
C LEU A 37 -20.02 -14.29 29.90
N THR A 38 -20.57 -13.15 29.50
CA THR A 38 -21.76 -13.07 28.62
C THR A 38 -21.41 -12.23 27.39
N VAL A 39 -20.78 -12.89 26.41
CA VAL A 39 -20.19 -12.28 25.20
C VAL A 39 -21.25 -11.89 24.14
N ASP A 40 -22.53 -12.21 24.34
CA ASP A 40 -23.57 -11.96 23.32
C ASP A 40 -24.38 -10.66 23.49
N ASP A 41 -24.27 -9.95 24.61
CA ASP A 41 -25.02 -8.70 24.87
C ASP A 41 -24.15 -7.43 24.87
N ASP A 42 -22.91 -7.47 24.35
CA ASP A 42 -22.15 -6.24 24.15
C ASP A 42 -22.71 -5.50 22.91
N PRO A 43 -23.31 -4.30 23.07
CA PRO A 43 -23.86 -3.53 21.94
C PRO A 43 -22.79 -3.20 20.89
N ARG A 44 -21.50 -3.24 21.25
CA ARG A 44 -20.39 -3.08 20.31
C ARG A 44 -20.23 -4.28 19.38
N ILE A 45 -20.45 -5.50 19.88
CA ILE A 45 -20.38 -6.73 19.10
C ILE A 45 -21.58 -6.81 18.14
N SER A 46 -22.77 -6.43 18.61
CA SER A 46 -23.97 -6.34 17.77
C SER A 46 -23.80 -5.31 16.64
N LYS A 47 -23.27 -4.12 16.96
CA LYS A 47 -22.94 -3.09 15.96
C LYS A 47 -21.90 -3.58 14.94
N ALA A 48 -20.84 -4.25 15.39
CA ALA A 48 -19.82 -4.80 14.51
C ALA A 48 -20.36 -5.91 13.59
N LYS A 49 -21.24 -6.79 14.09
CA LYS A 49 -21.91 -7.82 13.28
C LYS A 49 -22.79 -7.19 12.19
N LEU A 50 -23.53 -6.13 12.51
CA LEU A 50 -24.33 -5.39 11.53
C LEU A 50 -23.44 -4.72 10.47
N GLU A 51 -22.35 -4.09 10.89
CA GLU A 51 -21.40 -3.43 9.99
C GLU A 51 -20.74 -4.43 9.04
N ILE A 52 -20.33 -5.60 9.53
CA ILE A 52 -19.81 -6.71 8.70
C ILE A 52 -20.85 -7.13 7.66
N ALA A 53 -22.11 -7.34 8.06
CA ALA A 53 -23.16 -7.72 7.13
C ALA A 53 -23.41 -6.65 6.04
N THR A 54 -23.35 -5.36 6.39
CA THR A 54 -23.46 -4.28 5.42
C THR A 54 -22.28 -4.23 4.45
N LEU A 55 -21.06 -4.44 4.95
CA LEU A 55 -19.85 -4.46 4.12
C LEU A 55 -19.83 -5.68 3.19
N GLU A 56 -20.33 -6.83 3.62
CA GLU A 56 -20.47 -8.01 2.78
C GLU A 56 -21.49 -7.80 1.66
N ALA A 57 -22.62 -7.15 1.94
CA ALA A 57 -23.60 -6.77 0.93
C ALA A 57 -23.03 -5.79 -0.10
N GLN A 58 -22.32 -4.74 0.36
CA GLN A 58 -21.64 -3.79 -0.52
C GLN A 58 -20.56 -4.46 -1.38
N LYS A 59 -19.78 -5.38 -0.81
CA LYS A 59 -18.79 -6.17 -1.55
C LYS A 59 -19.45 -7.00 -2.65
N ALA A 60 -20.57 -7.66 -2.37
CA ALA A 60 -21.30 -8.44 -3.36
C ALA A 60 -21.82 -7.55 -4.52
N GLU A 61 -22.33 -6.36 -4.20
CA GLU A 61 -22.79 -5.39 -5.19
C GLU A 61 -21.64 -4.90 -6.09
N VAL A 62 -20.50 -4.52 -5.51
CA VAL A 62 -19.32 -4.08 -6.26
C VAL A 62 -18.80 -5.19 -7.19
N ILE A 63 -18.79 -6.45 -6.72
CA ILE A 63 -18.41 -7.59 -7.54
C ILE A 63 -19.38 -7.75 -8.73
N ALA A 64 -20.69 -7.63 -8.50
CA ALA A 64 -21.69 -7.73 -9.55
C ALA A 64 -21.53 -6.62 -10.61
N GLN A 65 -21.36 -5.36 -10.18
CA GLN A 65 -21.11 -4.22 -11.07
C GLN A 65 -19.81 -4.40 -11.87
N THR A 66 -18.74 -4.84 -11.22
CA THR A 66 -17.45 -5.10 -11.89
C THR A 66 -17.56 -6.19 -12.94
N ASN A 67 -18.29 -7.27 -12.65
CA ASN A 67 -18.50 -8.35 -13.63
C ASN A 67 -19.36 -7.89 -14.81
N ALA A 68 -20.38 -7.06 -14.57
CA ALA A 68 -21.17 -6.46 -15.65
C ALA A 68 -20.32 -5.56 -16.56
N GLN A 69 -19.46 -4.71 -15.98
CA GLN A 69 -18.55 -3.86 -16.75
C GLN A 69 -17.52 -4.68 -17.55
N LYS A 70 -16.94 -5.73 -16.95
CA LYS A 70 -16.06 -6.66 -17.68
C LYS A 70 -16.76 -7.32 -18.86
N ALA A 71 -18.02 -7.72 -18.71
CA ALA A 71 -18.79 -8.30 -19.79
C ALA A 71 -19.09 -7.30 -20.92
N LEU A 72 -19.36 -6.04 -20.60
CA LEU A 72 -19.52 -4.97 -21.59
C LEU A 72 -18.22 -4.72 -22.36
N LEU A 73 -17.10 -4.55 -21.64
CA LEU A 73 -15.78 -4.37 -22.26
C LEU A 73 -15.39 -5.56 -23.13
N ALA A 74 -15.69 -6.79 -22.72
CA ALA A 74 -15.42 -7.97 -23.54
C ALA A 74 -16.21 -7.98 -24.86
N LYS A 75 -17.46 -7.50 -24.84
CA LYS A 75 -18.27 -7.33 -26.06
C LYS A 75 -17.69 -6.25 -26.98
N GLU A 76 -17.25 -5.13 -26.41
CA GLU A 76 -16.66 -4.03 -27.15
C GLU A 76 -15.31 -4.41 -27.77
N VAL A 77 -14.44 -5.10 -27.02
CA VAL A 77 -13.19 -5.66 -27.56
C VAL A 77 -13.46 -6.65 -28.69
N LYS A 78 -14.48 -7.50 -28.57
CA LYS A 78 -14.87 -8.41 -29.65
C LYS A 78 -15.35 -7.65 -30.89
N HIS A 79 -16.13 -6.60 -30.69
CA HIS A 79 -16.62 -5.76 -31.77
C HIS A 79 -15.47 -5.03 -32.49
N LEU A 80 -14.60 -4.35 -31.74
CA LEU A 80 -13.43 -3.66 -32.30
C LEU A 80 -12.48 -4.61 -33.03
N ARG A 81 -12.27 -5.83 -32.50
CA ARG A 81 -11.49 -6.86 -33.21
C ARG A 81 -12.14 -7.24 -34.54
N SER A 82 -13.45 -7.42 -34.57
CA SER A 82 -14.16 -7.71 -35.82
C SER A 82 -14.09 -6.56 -36.83
N GLU A 83 -14.10 -5.29 -36.38
CA GLU A 83 -13.92 -4.13 -37.25
C GLU A 83 -12.48 -4.05 -37.81
N ILE A 84 -11.48 -4.38 -36.99
CA ILE A 84 -10.07 -4.47 -37.43
C ILE A 84 -9.91 -5.58 -38.47
N ASP A 85 -10.54 -6.74 -38.27
CA ASP A 85 -10.45 -7.84 -39.23
C ASP A 85 -11.16 -7.49 -40.55
N VAL A 86 -12.31 -6.81 -40.50
CA VAL A 86 -13.02 -6.32 -41.70
C VAL A 86 -12.21 -5.26 -42.43
N THR A 87 -11.60 -4.31 -41.73
CA THR A 87 -10.73 -3.29 -42.35
C THR A 87 -9.46 -3.88 -42.93
N ARG A 88 -8.84 -4.86 -42.26
CA ARG A 88 -7.69 -5.61 -42.78
C ARG A 88 -8.06 -6.43 -44.01
N ALA A 89 -9.19 -7.13 -44.01
CA ALA A 89 -9.66 -7.89 -45.18
C ALA A 89 -9.99 -6.96 -46.36
N ARG A 90 -10.60 -5.80 -46.12
CA ARG A 90 -10.82 -4.78 -47.16
C ARG A 90 -9.51 -4.21 -47.71
N ALA A 91 -8.50 -4.01 -46.86
CA ALA A 91 -7.17 -3.55 -47.28
C ALA A 91 -6.38 -4.60 -48.08
N GLN A 92 -6.70 -5.89 -47.93
CA GLN A 92 -6.08 -6.99 -48.68
C GLN A 92 -6.83 -7.35 -49.98
N ALA A 93 -8.15 -7.10 -50.03
CA ALA A 93 -9.00 -7.39 -51.20
C ALA A 93 -9.06 -6.22 -52.20
N ALA A 94 -8.73 -5.00 -51.78
CA ALA A 94 -8.36 -3.95 -52.72
C ALA A 94 -6.92 -4.26 -53.20
N GLU A 95 -6.72 -4.46 -54.51
CA GLU A 95 -5.42 -4.09 -55.11
C GLU A 95 -5.03 -2.75 -54.51
N PRO A 96 -3.77 -2.55 -54.06
CA PRO A 96 -3.41 -1.30 -53.44
C PRO A 96 -3.84 -0.22 -54.42
N PRO A 97 -4.77 0.70 -54.06
CA PRO A 97 -4.85 1.90 -54.84
C PRO A 97 -3.41 2.39 -54.86
N ALA A 98 -2.87 2.65 -56.05
CA ALA A 98 -1.66 3.44 -56.13
C ALA A 98 -1.96 4.66 -55.28
N ILE A 99 -1.44 4.66 -54.06
CA ILE A 99 -1.58 5.75 -53.13
C ILE A 99 -0.73 6.81 -53.79
N ASP A 100 -1.36 7.60 -54.65
CA ASP A 100 -0.88 8.89 -55.11
C ASP A 100 -0.98 9.87 -53.93
N SER A 101 -0.35 9.47 -52.82
CA SER A 101 -0.28 10.16 -51.54
C SER A 101 1.09 9.86 -50.94
N GLY A 102 2.12 9.99 -51.79
CA GLY A 102 3.52 9.75 -51.45
C GLY A 102 4.07 10.64 -50.33
N ASP A 103 3.32 11.65 -49.90
CA ASP A 103 3.62 12.53 -48.75
C ASP A 103 2.69 12.28 -47.56
N GLN A 104 1.37 12.39 -47.73
CA GLN A 104 0.42 12.27 -46.60
C GLN A 104 0.43 10.90 -45.91
N GLY A 105 0.59 9.80 -46.66
CA GLY A 105 0.70 8.47 -46.07
C GLY A 105 1.99 8.30 -45.25
N LYS A 106 3.09 8.94 -45.69
CA LYS A 106 4.36 8.91 -44.96
C LYS A 106 4.31 9.78 -43.71
N GLU A 107 3.61 10.92 -43.76
CA GLU A 107 3.40 11.79 -42.60
C GLU A 107 2.59 11.10 -41.50
N ILE A 108 1.52 10.37 -41.86
CA ILE A 108 0.70 9.62 -40.88
C ILE A 108 1.54 8.52 -40.22
N VAL A 109 2.31 7.75 -41.00
CA VAL A 109 3.19 6.71 -40.46
C VAL A 109 4.28 7.31 -39.56
N ALA A 110 4.88 8.44 -39.95
CA ALA A 110 5.86 9.14 -39.13
C ALA A 110 5.25 9.66 -37.82
N ALA A 111 4.03 10.20 -37.85
CA ALA A 111 3.31 10.66 -36.66
C ALA A 111 2.98 9.50 -35.71
N LEU A 112 2.53 8.36 -36.24
CA LEU A 112 2.27 7.15 -35.43
C LEU A 112 3.54 6.61 -34.78
N ASN A 113 4.66 6.60 -35.51
CA ASN A 113 5.95 6.18 -34.96
C ASN A 113 6.43 7.12 -33.85
N ARG A 114 6.33 8.44 -34.04
CA ARG A 114 6.67 9.41 -32.99
C ARG A 114 5.82 9.24 -31.73
N ARG A 115 4.51 9.04 -31.88
CA ARG A 115 3.62 8.78 -30.76
C ARG A 115 4.01 7.50 -30.03
N ARG A 116 4.32 6.43 -30.77
CA ARG A 116 4.77 5.17 -30.17
C ARG A 116 6.08 5.33 -29.40
N GLU A 117 7.05 6.04 -29.97
CA GLU A 117 8.32 6.35 -29.31
C GLU A 117 8.10 7.16 -28.03
N PHE A 118 7.19 8.15 -28.07
CA PHE A 118 6.81 8.92 -26.90
C PHE A 118 6.21 8.02 -25.81
N GLU A 119 5.24 7.17 -26.14
CA GLU A 119 4.59 6.23 -25.22
C GLU A 119 5.58 5.27 -24.54
N GLU A 120 6.50 4.71 -25.32
CA GLU A 120 7.54 3.82 -24.83
C GLU A 120 8.50 4.56 -23.87
N ASN A 121 8.90 5.78 -24.23
CA ASN A 121 9.74 6.63 -23.39
C ASN A 121 9.02 7.07 -22.11
N PHE A 122 7.77 7.51 -22.20
CA PHE A 122 6.95 7.90 -21.05
C PHE A 122 6.79 6.74 -20.07
N THR A 123 6.44 5.56 -20.58
CA THR A 123 6.27 4.36 -19.76
C THR A 123 7.57 3.94 -19.07
N ARG A 124 8.71 4.09 -19.77
CA ARG A 124 10.02 3.83 -19.19
C ARG A 124 10.34 4.81 -18.06
N THR A 125 10.19 6.12 -18.31
CA THR A 125 10.43 7.15 -17.29
C THR A 125 9.53 6.97 -16.08
N LEU A 126 8.23 6.69 -16.28
CA LEU A 126 7.29 6.43 -15.19
C LEU A 126 7.71 5.22 -14.35
N ARG A 127 8.20 4.15 -14.99
CA ARG A 127 8.71 2.96 -14.29
C ARG A 127 9.97 3.28 -13.48
N ASP A 128 10.87 4.09 -14.03
CA ASP A 128 12.12 4.45 -13.37
C ASP A 128 11.84 5.35 -12.15
N LEU A 129 10.99 6.37 -12.29
CA LEU A 129 10.54 7.20 -11.16
C LEU A 129 9.84 6.37 -10.07
N ARG A 130 9.00 5.41 -10.46
CA ARG A 130 8.39 4.49 -9.49
C ARG A 130 9.43 3.68 -8.73
N LYS A 131 10.45 3.14 -9.41
CA LYS A 131 11.54 2.40 -8.76
C LYS A 131 12.33 3.29 -7.80
N GLU A 132 12.60 4.53 -8.18
CA GLU A 132 13.26 5.49 -7.30
C GLU A 132 12.44 5.80 -6.06
N LEU A 133 11.12 5.95 -6.20
CA LEU A 133 10.21 6.08 -5.08
C LEU A 133 10.20 4.83 -4.18
N GLU A 134 10.27 3.63 -4.74
CA GLU A 134 10.41 2.39 -3.96
C GLU A 134 11.75 2.36 -3.19
N MET A 135 12.83 2.87 -3.81
CA MET A 135 14.15 2.97 -3.19
C MET A 135 14.26 4.03 -2.09
N SER A 136 13.32 4.97 -2.00
CA SER A 136 13.25 5.95 -0.90
C SER A 136 12.72 5.36 0.41
N SER A 137 12.18 4.12 0.39
CA SER A 137 11.72 3.45 1.60
C SER A 137 12.83 3.25 2.62
N LEU A 138 12.52 3.43 3.90
CA LEU A 138 13.47 3.25 5.01
C LEU A 138 14.11 1.85 5.00
N LYS A 139 13.37 0.83 4.58
CA LYS A 139 13.88 -0.54 4.41
C LYS A 139 14.99 -0.62 3.37
N SER A 140 14.80 0.01 2.21
CA SER A 140 15.81 0.07 1.13
C SER A 140 17.04 0.89 1.54
N ILE A 141 16.82 2.01 2.24
CA ILE A 141 17.91 2.87 2.74
C ILE A 141 18.73 2.12 3.79
N SER A 142 18.06 1.46 4.73
CA SER A 142 18.71 0.67 5.80
C SER A 142 19.48 -0.54 5.27
N SER A 143 18.94 -1.25 4.26
CA SER A 143 19.60 -2.43 3.70
C SER A 143 20.87 -2.09 2.90
N LYS A 144 20.95 -0.90 2.30
CA LYS A 144 22.10 -0.46 1.49
C LYS A 144 23.20 0.19 2.34
N ASN A 145 22.85 0.85 3.44
CA ASN A 145 23.79 1.45 4.38
C ASN A 145 23.82 0.64 5.67
N GLN A 146 24.72 -0.34 5.74
CA GLN A 146 25.00 -1.09 6.97
C GLN A 146 25.38 -0.12 8.12
N MET A 147 24.40 0.16 8.98
CA MET A 147 24.53 0.49 10.41
C MET A 147 25.14 1.82 10.88
N ARG A 148 25.35 2.87 10.07
CA ARG A 148 25.89 4.15 10.59
C ARG A 148 24.95 5.35 10.62
N ILE A 149 23.79 5.28 9.98
CA ILE A 149 22.87 6.43 9.89
C ILE A 149 21.79 6.31 10.95
N GLY A 150 21.67 7.31 11.83
CA GLY A 150 20.59 7.38 12.83
C GLY A 150 19.21 7.45 12.17
N VAL A 151 18.17 7.01 12.87
CA VAL A 151 16.79 6.95 12.36
C VAL A 151 16.33 8.28 11.77
N ARG A 152 16.66 9.40 12.42
CA ARG A 152 16.33 10.75 11.93
C ARG A 152 16.97 11.07 10.58
N SER A 153 18.26 10.77 10.43
CA SER A 153 18.99 10.98 9.18
C SER A 153 18.49 10.04 8.07
N MET A 154 17.97 8.85 8.40
CA MET A 154 17.31 7.98 7.41
C MET A 154 15.98 8.57 6.92
N ILE A 155 15.19 9.18 7.81
CA ILE A 155 13.94 9.86 7.46
C ILE A 155 14.23 11.09 6.59
N GLN A 156 15.21 11.90 6.95
CA GLN A 156 15.64 13.06 6.14
C GLN A 156 16.09 12.64 4.74
N LEU A 157 16.95 11.62 4.63
CA LEU A 157 17.39 11.10 3.34
C LEU A 157 16.23 10.50 2.52
N SER A 158 15.25 9.88 3.18
CA SER A 158 14.02 9.40 2.53
C SER A 158 13.24 10.57 1.95
N ASN A 159 13.03 11.65 2.72
CA ASN A 159 12.33 12.85 2.28
C ASN A 159 13.03 13.54 1.11
N GLU A 160 14.34 13.75 1.17
CA GLU A 160 15.11 14.35 0.06
C GLU A 160 14.98 13.55 -1.24
N ARG A 161 14.94 12.21 -1.16
CA ARG A 161 14.74 11.35 -2.32
C ARG A 161 13.31 11.42 -2.85
N ILE A 162 12.32 11.49 -1.96
CA ILE A 162 10.92 11.65 -2.34
C ILE A 162 10.70 12.99 -3.05
N GLU A 163 11.31 14.07 -2.56
CA GLU A 163 11.26 15.39 -3.17
C GLU A 163 11.85 15.39 -4.57
N ARG A 164 13.03 14.78 -4.76
CA ARG A 164 13.62 14.62 -6.10
C ARG A 164 12.69 13.90 -7.07
N VAL A 165 12.09 12.78 -6.64
CA VAL A 165 11.11 12.06 -7.49
C VAL A 165 9.90 12.94 -7.82
N MET A 166 9.42 13.79 -6.90
CA MET A 166 8.33 14.71 -7.18
C MET A 166 8.73 15.80 -8.19
N GLU A 167 9.92 16.36 -8.04
CA GLU A 167 10.47 17.37 -8.96
C GLU A 167 10.66 16.78 -10.36
N GLU A 168 11.29 15.62 -10.46
CA GLU A 168 11.50 14.92 -11.74
C GLU A 168 10.16 14.53 -12.39
N ALA A 169 9.21 14.00 -11.62
CA ALA A 169 7.87 13.68 -12.12
C ALA A 169 7.13 14.91 -12.67
N SER A 170 7.36 16.09 -12.10
CA SER A 170 6.74 17.34 -12.57
C SER A 170 7.29 17.86 -13.90
N GLN A 171 8.49 17.40 -14.28
CA GLN A 171 9.17 17.80 -15.53
C GLN A 171 8.90 16.82 -16.68
N VAL A 172 8.27 15.67 -16.42
CA VAL A 172 7.98 14.68 -17.45
C VAL A 172 6.94 15.23 -18.44
N PRO A 173 7.23 15.24 -19.75
CA PRO A 173 6.27 15.71 -20.75
C PRO A 173 5.04 14.79 -20.81
N VAL A 174 3.88 15.37 -21.13
CA VAL A 174 2.59 14.66 -21.20
C VAL A 174 1.85 15.00 -22.49
N GLU A 175 1.41 13.98 -23.21
CA GLU A 175 0.58 14.12 -24.42
C GLU A 175 -0.89 13.73 -24.20
N GLU A 176 -1.17 12.85 -23.22
CA GLU A 176 -2.49 12.28 -22.99
C GLU A 176 -2.99 12.51 -21.56
N ARG A 177 -4.31 12.48 -21.39
CA ARG A 177 -4.93 12.56 -20.06
C ARG A 177 -4.49 11.42 -19.14
N LEU A 178 -4.24 10.24 -19.68
CA LEU A 178 -3.75 9.09 -18.90
C LEU A 178 -2.35 9.35 -18.33
N HIS A 179 -1.47 10.03 -19.08
CA HIS A 179 -0.13 10.41 -18.62
C HIS A 179 -0.20 11.37 -17.44
N ILE A 180 -1.08 12.36 -17.53
CA ILE A 180 -1.31 13.32 -16.44
C ILE A 180 -1.77 12.58 -15.18
N GLU A 181 -2.74 11.67 -15.30
CA GLU A 181 -3.26 10.93 -14.15
C GLU A 181 -2.21 9.98 -13.54
N ALA A 182 -1.40 9.33 -14.38
CA ALA A 182 -0.33 8.45 -13.92
C ALA A 182 0.74 9.21 -13.11
N LEU A 183 1.19 10.37 -13.61
CA LEU A 183 2.14 11.23 -12.88
C LEU A 183 1.50 11.83 -11.63
N ARG A 184 0.23 12.21 -11.69
CA ARG A 184 -0.51 12.71 -10.53
C ARG A 184 -0.56 11.69 -9.40
N LEU A 185 -0.92 10.44 -9.69
CA LEU A 185 -0.96 9.37 -8.70
C LEU A 185 0.43 9.10 -8.11
N LEU A 186 1.49 9.17 -8.92
CA LEU A 186 2.86 9.04 -8.44
C LEU A 186 3.21 10.17 -7.45
N ILE A 187 2.91 11.42 -7.81
CA ILE A 187 3.16 12.61 -6.98
C ILE A 187 2.34 12.56 -5.69
N GLU A 188 1.06 12.17 -5.75
CA GLU A 188 0.23 11.99 -4.57
C GLU A 188 0.79 10.90 -3.65
N ASN A 189 1.27 9.78 -4.20
CA ASN A 189 1.94 8.75 -3.40
C ASN A 189 3.21 9.27 -2.73
N SER A 190 4.03 10.03 -3.45
CA SER A 190 5.23 10.69 -2.91
C SER A 190 4.86 11.64 -1.76
N LYS A 191 3.85 12.50 -1.93
CA LYS A 191 3.37 13.40 -0.89
C LYS A 191 2.92 12.65 0.37
N LEU A 192 2.13 11.59 0.21
CA LEU A 192 1.68 10.76 1.34
C LEU A 192 2.86 10.15 2.12
N ARG A 193 3.87 9.64 1.41
CA ARG A 193 5.08 9.09 2.06
C ARG A 193 5.86 10.16 2.81
N LYS A 194 6.02 11.35 2.21
CA LYS A 194 6.68 12.48 2.87
C LYS A 194 5.92 12.90 4.14
N THR A 195 4.60 13.06 4.07
CA THR A 195 3.79 13.41 5.25
C THR A 195 3.91 12.37 6.36
N LEU A 196 3.97 11.08 6.02
CA LEU A 196 4.18 10.01 7.00
C LEU A 196 5.57 10.08 7.65
N ASN A 197 6.60 10.38 6.86
CA ASN A 197 7.96 10.61 7.36
C ASN A 197 8.03 11.82 8.29
N ASP A 198 7.43 12.96 7.89
CA ASP A 198 7.39 14.18 8.70
C ASP A 198 6.66 13.94 10.03
N TYR A 199 5.56 13.19 10.00
CA TYR A 199 4.84 12.78 11.20
C TYR A 199 5.69 11.88 12.11
N ALA A 200 6.41 10.91 11.53
CA ALA A 200 7.31 10.04 12.27
C ALA A 200 8.48 10.82 12.90
N GLU A 201 9.05 11.81 12.19
CA GLU A 201 10.07 12.69 12.75
C GLU A 201 9.53 13.52 13.93
N GLY A 202 8.30 14.04 13.81
CA GLY A 202 7.63 14.76 14.90
C GLY A 202 7.42 13.90 16.15
N ILE A 203 7.02 12.64 15.99
CA ILE A 203 6.92 11.70 17.13
C ILE A 203 8.29 11.47 17.76
N LEU A 204 9.30 11.17 16.94
CA LEU A 204 10.67 10.92 17.44
C LEU A 204 11.20 12.10 18.25
N HIS A 205 10.98 13.32 17.75
CA HIS A 205 11.34 14.54 18.46
C HIS A 205 10.65 14.63 19.83
N ASN A 206 9.32 14.46 19.87
CA ASN A 206 8.52 14.54 21.10
C ASN A 206 8.84 13.44 22.13
N THR A 207 9.26 12.26 21.67
CA THR A 207 9.64 11.16 22.56
C THR A 207 11.06 11.32 23.11
N LEU A 208 12.00 11.81 22.29
CA LEU A 208 13.39 12.01 22.74
C LEU A 208 13.51 13.23 23.65
N SER A 209 12.76 14.30 23.38
CA SER A 209 12.73 15.51 24.22
C SER A 209 12.09 15.31 25.60
N LYS A 210 11.45 14.18 25.86
CA LYS A 210 10.86 13.80 27.17
C LYS A 210 11.77 12.87 27.98
N VAL A 211 12.86 12.39 27.39
CA VAL A 211 13.79 11.43 28.01
C VAL A 211 15.06 12.13 28.50
N GLU A 212 15.24 13.42 28.18
CA GLU A 212 16.22 14.33 28.79
C GLU A 212 15.60 15.07 29.99
#